data_AF-A0A4R3JMC8-F1
#
_entry.id   AF-A0A4R3JMC8-F1
#
_cell.length_a   1.000
_cell.length_b   1.000
_cell.length_c   1.000
_cell.angle_alpha   90.00
_cell.angle_beta   90.00
_cell.angle_gamma   90.00
#
_symmetry.space_group_name_H-M   'P 1'
#
loop_
_entity.id
_entity.type
_entity.pdbx_description
1 polymer ?
#
loop_
_entity_poly.entity_id
_entity_poly.type
_entity_poly.pdbx_seq_one_letter_code
_entity_poly.pdbx_strand_id
1 'polypeptide(L)' 'MSKPKKKNQKDSQLVMRLPKGERDAFVSLCKDLDTSAAREIRRFIRQFLSEHEQPSEKDT' A
#
# COMPACT_ATOMS: atom_id res chain seq x y z
N MET A 1 -4.30 -27.91 -28.29
CA MET A 1 -4.27 -27.96 -26.81
C MET A 1 -3.20 -26.99 -26.31
N SER A 2 -3.56 -25.86 -25.72
CA SER A 2 -2.58 -24.91 -25.16
C SER A 2 -2.84 -24.74 -23.66
N LYS A 3 -1.85 -25.12 -22.84
CA LYS A 3 -1.93 -25.13 -21.37
C LYS A 3 -2.12 -23.69 -20.84
N PRO A 4 -3.09 -23.43 -19.93
CA PRO A 4 -3.20 -22.13 -19.28
C PRO A 4 -2.03 -21.96 -18.29
N LYS A 5 -1.20 -20.94 -18.49
CA LYS A 5 -0.17 -20.55 -17.52
C LYS A 5 -0.84 -19.95 -16.28
N LYS A 6 -1.10 -20.78 -15.26
CA LYS A 6 -1.17 -20.29 -13.88
C LYS A 6 0.25 -19.88 -13.48
N LYS A 7 0.53 -18.58 -13.20
CA LYS A 7 1.63 -18.22 -12.30
C LYS A 7 1.63 -16.75 -11.86
N ASN A 8 1.57 -16.63 -10.52
CA ASN A 8 1.73 -15.47 -9.64
C ASN A 8 0.51 -14.54 -9.59
N GLN A 9 -0.27 -14.68 -8.52
CA GLN A 9 -0.99 -13.57 -7.89
C GLN A 9 0.09 -12.54 -7.50
N LYS A 10 0.56 -11.76 -8.47
CA LYS A 10 1.44 -10.64 -8.22
C LYS A 10 0.58 -9.59 -7.53
N ASP A 11 1.05 -9.11 -6.40
CA ASP A 11 0.44 -8.00 -5.66
C ASP A 11 -0.09 -6.96 -6.64
N SER A 12 -1.37 -6.59 -6.51
CA SER A 12 -1.97 -5.58 -7.38
C SER A 12 -1.27 -4.24 -7.16
N GLN A 13 -1.00 -3.52 -8.26
CA GLN A 13 -0.32 -2.23 -8.19
C GLN A 13 -1.31 -1.11 -7.85
N LEU A 14 -0.98 -0.30 -6.86
CA LEU A 14 -1.70 0.95 -6.54
C LEU A 14 -1.01 2.12 -7.27
N VAL A 15 -1.72 2.75 -8.21
CA VAL A 15 -1.24 3.94 -8.93
C VAL A 15 -2.04 5.15 -8.47
N MET A 16 -1.37 6.13 -7.86
CA MET A 16 -1.97 7.38 -7.39
C MET A 16 -1.28 8.57 -8.06
N ARG A 17 -2.06 9.60 -8.41
CA ARG A 17 -1.55 10.87 -8.94
C ARG A 17 -1.51 11.89 -7.81
N LEU A 18 -0.36 12.53 -7.64
CA LEU A 18 -0.11 13.55 -6.63
C LEU A 18 0.48 14.80 -7.30
N PRO A 19 0.27 16.00 -6.75
CA PRO A 19 1.06 17.17 -7.13
C PRO A 19 2.56 16.87 -7.00
N LYS A 20 3.36 17.38 -7.95
CA LYS A 20 4.80 17.08 -8.00
C LYS A 20 5.52 17.45 -6.70
N GLY A 21 5.27 18.65 -6.18
CA GLY A 21 5.90 19.13 -4.94
C GLY A 21 5.60 18.24 -3.73
N GLU A 22 4.35 17.78 -3.60
CA GLU A 22 3.93 16.92 -2.50
C GLU A 22 4.59 15.53 -2.59
N ARG A 23 4.60 14.93 -3.79
CA ARG A 23 5.30 13.66 -4.04
C ARG A 23 6.79 13.78 -3.70
N ASP A 24 7.45 14.83 -4.18
CA ASP A 24 8.89 15.01 -4.00
C ASP A 24 9.24 15.21 -2.52
N ALA A 25 8.42 16.00 -1.79
CA ALA A 25 8.57 16.17 -0.35
C ALA A 25 8.37 14.86 0.42
N PHE A 26 7.32 14.09 0.11
CA PHE A 26 7.06 12.80 0.75
C PHE A 26 8.19 11.79 0.51
N VAL A 27 8.68 11.70 -0.73
CA VAL A 27 9.79 10.79 -1.07
C VAL A 27 11.10 11.24 -0.43
N SER A 28 11.36 12.55 -0.34
CA SER A 28 12.54 13.08 0.37
C SER A 28 12.51 12.70 1.83
N LEU A 29 11.38 12.95 2.51
CA LEU A 29 11.22 12.61 3.92
C LEU A 29 11.38 11.10 4.17
N CYS A 30 10.88 10.25 3.27
CA CYS A 30 11.10 8.82 3.38
C CYS A 30 12.59 8.44 3.38
N LYS A 31 13.40 9.11 2.55
CA LYS A 31 14.85 8.86 2.51
C LYS A 31 15.54 9.33 3.78
N ASP A 32 15.15 10.49 4.31
CA ASP A 32 15.71 11.04 5.53
C ASP A 32 15.42 10.13 6.75
N LEU A 33 14.29 9.42 6.72
CA LEU A 33 13.87 8.46 7.75
C LEU A 33 14.33 7.00 7.47
N ASP A 34 15.19 6.78 6.48
CA ASP A 34 15.65 5.45 6.05
C ASP A 34 14.49 4.45 5.79
N THR A 35 13.43 4.94 5.15
CA THR A 35 12.24 4.18 4.74
C THR A 35 11.95 4.37 3.24
N SER A 36 10.88 3.73 2.76
CA SER A 36 10.42 3.89 1.38
C SER A 36 8.97 4.34 1.33
N ALA A 37 8.63 5.12 0.30
CA ALA A 37 7.25 5.53 0.02
C ALA A 37 6.28 4.33 0.02
N ALA A 38 6.69 3.20 -0.57
CA ALA A 38 5.88 1.99 -0.59
C ALA A 38 5.67 1.38 0.82
N ARG A 39 6.68 1.42 1.69
CA ARG A 39 6.60 0.94 3.07
C ARG A 39 5.66 1.82 3.89
N GLU A 40 5.80 3.14 3.79
CA GLU A 40 4.93 4.08 4.51
C GLU A 40 3.48 4.01 4.04
N ILE A 41 3.23 3.96 2.72
CA ILE A 41 1.86 3.81 2.19
C ILE A 41 1.22 2.51 2.67
N ARG A 42 1.94 1.39 2.64
CA ARG A 42 1.41 0.10 3.14
C ARG A 42 1.11 0.14 4.64
N ARG A 43 1.98 0.77 5.43
CA ARG A 43 1.78 0.94 6.86
C ARG A 43 0.54 1.79 7.13
N PHE A 44 0.42 2.92 6.44
CA PHE A 44 -0.75 3.79 6.52
C PHE A 44 -2.03 3.04 6.16
N ILE A 45 -2.06 2.30 5.04
CA ILE A 45 -3.25 1.52 4.63
C ILE A 45 -3.66 0.52 5.72
N ARG A 46 -2.71 -0.24 6.29
CA ARG A 46 -3.02 -1.22 7.35
C ARG A 46 -3.55 -0.55 8.60
N GLN A 47 -2.91 0.54 9.02
CA GLN A 47 -3.33 1.30 10.19
C GLN A 47 -4.71 1.91 9.97
N PHE A 48 -4.94 2.56 8.83
CA PHE A 48 -6.21 3.15 8.46
C PHE A 48 -7.34 2.11 8.43
N LEU A 49 -7.08 0.92 7.84
CA LEU A 49 -8.06 -0.17 7.86
C LEU A 49 -8.35 -0.62 9.30
N SER A 50 -7.33 -0.81 10.14
CA SER A 50 -7.51 -1.23 11.53
C SER A 50 -8.26 -0.20 12.38
N GLU A 51 -8.05 1.09 12.14
CA GLU A 51 -8.73 2.18 12.86
C GLU A 51 -10.22 2.31 12.46
N HIS A 52 -10.56 1.90 11.24
CA HIS A 52 -11.90 2.01 10.67
C HIS A 52 -12.65 0.67 10.58
N GLU A 53 -12.01 -0.44 10.94
CA GLU A 53 -12.68 -1.71 11.15
C GLU A 53 -13.53 -1.56 12.42
N GLN A 54 -14.80 -1.18 12.23
CA GLN A 54 -15.83 -1.35 13.25
C GLN A 54 -15.67 -2.77 13.82
N PRO A 55 -15.67 -2.98 15.14
CA PRO A 55 -15.68 -4.32 15.70
C PRO A 55 -16.98 -4.99 15.26
N SER A 56 -16.95 -5.62 14.10
CA SER A 56 -18.03 -6.49 13.66
C SER A 56 -17.83 -7.78 14.41
N GLU A 57 -18.64 -7.96 15.46
CA GLU A 57 -18.83 -9.20 16.21
C GLU A 57 -19.08 -10.36 15.23
N LYS A 58 -18.03 -10.99 14.70
CA LYS A 58 -18.12 -12.20 13.89
C LYS A 58 -16.85 -13.03 14.03
N ASP A 59 -16.50 -13.43 15.25
CA ASP A 59 -15.59 -14.56 15.51
C ASP A 59 -15.70 -15.09 16.96
N THR A 60 -16.92 -15.17 17.53
CA THR A 60 -17.19 -16.00 18.71
C THR A 60 -18.58 -16.62 18.64
#